data_AF-A0A7V8IZW3-F1
#
_entry.id   AF-A0A7V8IZW3-F1
#
_cell.length_a   1.000
_cell.length_b   1.000
_cell.length_c   1.000
_cell.angle_alpha   90.00
_cell.angle_beta   90.00
_cell.angle_gamma   90.00
#
_symmetry.space_group_name_H-M   'P 1'
#
loop_
_entity.id
_entity.type
_entity.pdbx_description
1 polymer ?
#
loop_
_entity_poly.entity_id
_entity_poly.type
_entity_poly.pdbx_seq_one_letter_code
_entity_poly.pdbx_strand_id
1 'polypeptide(L)'
;MDADTYPRADVVEALKPYLCVHINAEKEGKDVASKYGVNSFPRLMILDPMGNKLMEIKGKPQDEGFGERLPYDIHNAMAVAAKAGDFKVSAASMVYLRRWFEGTEARKAAEDWYKQLEANADFKAAYDEAQKKLEDGLAKAKEEAVGQREALEKARIVAEEKERKDLMATAAEHSKKSRRKEAIECWQKVNDRWPDSEEAKTARGKLKFFGVKVEEPKQDPAPK
;
A
#
# COMPACT_ATOMS: atom_id res chain seq x y z
N MET A 1 -5.88 -4.41 -10.27
CA MET A 1 -5.78 -3.60 -11.48
C MET A 1 -7.20 -3.17 -11.76
N ASP A 2 -7.40 -1.96 -12.24
CA ASP A 2 -8.75 -1.44 -12.50
C ASP A 2 -9.36 -2.11 -13.72
N ALA A 3 -10.68 -1.96 -13.85
CA ALA A 3 -11.43 -2.33 -15.04
C ALA A 3 -10.89 -1.63 -16.30
N ASP A 4 -10.13 -0.55 -16.15
CA ASP A 4 -9.55 0.21 -17.27
C ASP A 4 -8.31 -0.49 -17.86
N THR A 5 -7.55 -1.25 -17.06
CA THR A 5 -6.33 -1.95 -17.52
C THR A 5 -6.60 -3.41 -17.90
N TYR A 6 -7.44 -4.12 -17.14
CA TYR A 6 -7.90 -5.49 -17.45
C TYR A 6 -9.40 -5.62 -17.20
N PRO A 7 -10.25 -5.30 -18.20
CA PRO A 7 -11.70 -5.21 -18.02
C PRO A 7 -12.41 -6.56 -17.83
N ARG A 8 -11.72 -7.69 -18.03
CA ARG A 8 -12.35 -9.00 -17.93
C ARG A 8 -12.73 -9.32 -16.49
N ALA A 9 -13.98 -9.73 -16.29
CA ALA A 9 -14.54 -9.99 -14.97
C ALA A 9 -13.79 -11.10 -14.21
N ASP A 10 -13.31 -12.13 -14.90
CA ASP A 10 -12.54 -13.22 -14.29
C ASP A 10 -11.16 -12.75 -13.79
N VAL A 11 -10.49 -11.86 -14.52
CA VAL A 11 -9.22 -11.25 -14.10
C VAL A 11 -9.43 -10.31 -12.92
N VAL A 12 -10.51 -9.51 -12.93
CA VAL A 12 -10.86 -8.64 -11.81
C VAL A 12 -11.17 -9.47 -10.55
N GLU A 13 -11.92 -10.56 -10.68
CA GLU A 13 -12.23 -11.46 -9.58
C GLU A 13 -10.96 -12.12 -9.02
N ALA A 14 -10.11 -12.64 -9.92
CA ALA A 14 -8.83 -13.25 -9.58
C ALA A 14 -7.87 -12.28 -8.85
N LEU A 15 -7.97 -10.98 -9.13
CA LEU A 15 -7.11 -9.96 -8.53
C LEU A 15 -7.59 -9.46 -7.17
N LYS A 16 -8.81 -9.79 -6.72
CA LYS A 16 -9.33 -9.35 -5.41
C LYS A 16 -8.44 -9.69 -4.21
N PRO A 17 -7.76 -10.85 -4.15
CA PRO A 17 -6.84 -11.16 -3.04
C PRO A 17 -5.55 -10.31 -3.05
N TYR A 18 -5.28 -9.55 -4.10
CA TYR A 18 -4.03 -8.83 -4.30
C TYR A 18 -4.21 -7.32 -4.09
N LEU A 19 -3.24 -6.70 -3.40
CA LEU A 19 -3.07 -5.26 -3.47
C LEU A 19 -2.48 -4.88 -4.83
N CYS A 20 -3.31 -4.32 -5.69
CA CYS A 20 -2.87 -3.91 -7.02
C CYS A 20 -2.40 -2.45 -7.02
N VAL A 21 -1.16 -2.23 -7.42
CA VAL A 21 -0.57 -0.89 -7.54
C VAL A 21 -0.18 -0.64 -8.99
N HIS A 22 -0.67 0.47 -9.55
CA HIS A 22 -0.22 0.97 -10.84
C HIS A 22 0.87 2.02 -10.61
N ILE A 23 2.00 1.86 -11.30
CA ILE A 23 3.16 2.74 -11.16
C ILE A 23 3.61 3.16 -12.56
N ASN A 24 3.62 4.47 -12.81
CA ASN A 24 4.29 5.02 -13.98
C ASN A 24 5.80 5.05 -13.74
N ALA A 25 6.50 4.10 -14.38
CA ALA A 25 7.94 3.93 -14.23
C ALA A 25 8.78 5.13 -14.70
N GLU A 26 8.25 6.02 -15.54
CA GLU A 26 8.96 7.21 -16.04
C GLU A 26 8.78 8.43 -15.14
N LYS A 27 7.78 8.42 -14.25
CA LYS A 27 7.46 9.54 -13.35
C LYS A 27 7.76 9.19 -11.90
N GLU A 28 6.78 8.72 -11.15
CA GLU A 28 6.90 8.37 -9.73
C GLU A 28 7.62 7.03 -9.50
N GLY A 29 7.75 6.21 -10.55
CA GLY A 29 8.19 4.82 -10.44
C GLY A 29 9.65 4.54 -10.75
N LYS A 30 10.49 5.56 -11.00
CA LYS A 30 11.85 5.34 -11.51
C LYS A 30 12.70 4.49 -10.58
N ASP A 31 12.64 4.75 -9.28
CA ASP A 31 13.39 3.98 -8.27
C ASP A 31 12.86 2.55 -8.13
N VAL A 32 11.54 2.37 -8.23
CA VAL A 32 10.90 1.06 -8.19
C VAL A 32 11.27 0.24 -9.43
N ALA A 33 11.20 0.84 -10.62
CA ALA A 33 11.59 0.21 -11.87
C ALA A 33 13.06 -0.20 -11.86
N SER A 34 13.95 0.66 -11.35
CA SER A 34 15.38 0.36 -11.17
C SER A 34 15.60 -0.80 -10.19
N LYS A 35 14.97 -0.75 -9.00
CA LYS A 35 15.06 -1.80 -7.96
C LYS A 35 14.71 -3.19 -8.50
N TYR A 36 13.70 -3.25 -9.37
CA TYR A 36 13.19 -4.51 -9.92
C TYR A 36 13.73 -4.86 -11.31
N GLY A 37 14.64 -4.04 -11.88
CA GLY A 37 15.24 -4.28 -13.20
C GLY A 37 14.25 -4.22 -14.36
N VAL A 38 13.26 -3.32 -14.28
CA VAL A 38 12.21 -3.16 -15.29
C VAL A 38 12.72 -2.30 -16.45
N ASN A 39 13.03 -2.96 -17.58
CA ASN A 39 13.57 -2.33 -18.79
C ASN A 39 12.60 -2.33 -20.00
N SER A 40 11.37 -2.83 -19.83
CA SER A 40 10.35 -2.85 -20.88
C SER A 40 8.94 -2.91 -20.29
N PHE A 41 7.99 -2.32 -21.03
CA PHE A 41 6.62 -2.10 -20.58
C PHE A 41 5.60 -2.66 -21.58
N PRO A 42 4.40 -3.10 -21.14
CA PRO A 42 3.99 -3.22 -19.74
C PRO A 42 4.73 -4.36 -19.01
N ARG A 43 4.83 -4.22 -17.69
CA ARG A 43 5.45 -5.20 -16.78
C ARG A 43 4.49 -5.45 -15.63
N LEU A 44 4.08 -6.71 -15.45
CA LEU A 44 3.36 -7.11 -14.26
C LEU A 44 4.32 -7.87 -13.35
N MET A 45 4.29 -7.54 -12.07
CA MET A 45 5.03 -8.23 -11.03
C MET A 45 4.11 -8.54 -9.89
N ILE A 46 4.27 -9.75 -9.33
CA ILE A 46 3.62 -10.11 -8.08
C ILE A 46 4.72 -10.20 -7.04
N LEU A 47 4.57 -9.40 -6.01
CA LEU A 47 5.50 -9.28 -4.91
C LEU A 47 4.86 -9.88 -3.66
N ASP A 48 5.69 -10.44 -2.79
CA ASP A 48 5.28 -10.70 -1.42
C ASP A 48 5.26 -9.40 -0.58
N PRO A 49 4.71 -9.43 0.65
CA PRO A 49 4.72 -8.27 1.55
C PRO A 49 6.13 -7.78 1.95
N MET A 50 7.17 -8.60 1.74
CA MET A 50 8.57 -8.24 2.01
C MET A 50 9.24 -7.61 0.79
N GLY A 51 8.52 -7.49 -0.33
CA GLY A 51 9.00 -6.94 -1.60
C GLY A 51 9.81 -7.91 -2.46
N ASN A 52 9.85 -9.21 -2.14
CA ASN A 52 10.47 -10.21 -2.99
C ASN A 52 9.56 -10.55 -4.17
N LYS A 53 10.16 -10.83 -5.32
CA LYS A 53 9.44 -11.14 -6.57
C LYS A 53 9.00 -12.60 -6.58
N LEU A 54 7.70 -12.84 -6.62
CA LEU A 54 7.09 -14.17 -6.77
C LEU A 54 6.89 -14.55 -8.23
N MET A 55 6.45 -13.58 -9.04
CA MET A 55 6.18 -13.77 -10.45
C MET A 55 6.45 -12.49 -11.23
N GLU A 56 6.81 -12.66 -12.49
CA GLU A 56 6.97 -11.60 -13.47
C GLU A 56 6.31 -12.00 -14.79
N ILE A 57 5.51 -11.10 -15.35
CA ILE A 57 4.99 -11.22 -16.71
C ILE A 57 5.53 -10.04 -17.51
N LYS A 58 6.25 -10.36 -18.59
CA LYS A 58 6.82 -9.38 -19.53
C LYS A 58 5.86 -9.20 -20.70
N GLY A 59 5.46 -7.96 -20.97
CA GLY A 59 4.52 -7.65 -22.04
C GLY A 59 3.06 -7.86 -21.62
N LYS A 60 2.16 -7.83 -22.60
CA LYS A 60 0.72 -8.00 -22.36
C LYS A 60 0.45 -9.43 -21.87
N PRO A 61 -0.18 -9.63 -20.69
CA PRO A 61 -0.62 -10.95 -20.25
C PRO A 61 -1.51 -11.59 -21.31
N GLN A 62 -1.40 -12.91 -21.45
CA GLN A 62 -2.43 -13.66 -22.15
C GLN A 62 -3.64 -13.76 -21.21
N ASP A 63 -4.82 -13.44 -21.74
CA ASP A 63 -6.03 -13.20 -20.95
C ASP A 63 -6.61 -14.47 -20.30
N GLU A 64 -6.06 -15.66 -20.60
CA GLU A 64 -6.52 -16.95 -20.08
C GLU A 64 -5.71 -17.40 -18.85
N GLY A 65 -6.41 -17.80 -17.78
CA GLY A 65 -5.82 -18.49 -16.62
C GLY A 65 -5.06 -17.60 -15.64
N PHE A 66 -5.15 -16.27 -15.74
CA PHE A 66 -4.36 -15.32 -14.94
C PHE A 66 -4.43 -15.57 -13.42
N GLY A 67 -5.63 -15.81 -12.87
CA GLY A 67 -5.83 -16.03 -11.43
C GLY A 67 -5.35 -17.38 -10.91
N GLU A 68 -5.38 -18.41 -11.75
CA GLU A 68 -4.98 -19.76 -11.37
C GLU A 68 -3.47 -19.96 -11.55
N ARG A 69 -2.87 -19.22 -12.50
CA ARG A 69 -1.48 -19.38 -12.92
C ARG A 69 -0.48 -19.19 -11.79
N LEU A 70 -0.64 -18.20 -10.92
CA LEU A 70 0.35 -17.96 -9.85
C LEU A 70 0.43 -19.10 -8.82
N PRO A 71 -0.67 -19.53 -8.19
CA PRO A 71 -0.64 -20.70 -7.31
C PRO A 71 -0.04 -21.94 -8.00
N TYR A 72 -0.41 -22.19 -9.26
CA TYR A 72 0.11 -23.33 -10.01
C TYR A 72 1.58 -23.21 -10.38
N ASP A 73 2.08 -22.03 -10.75
CA ASP A 73 3.50 -21.80 -11.04
C ASP A 73 4.35 -22.01 -9.78
N ILE A 74 3.87 -21.57 -8.60
CA ILE A 74 4.53 -21.84 -7.32
C ILE A 74 4.50 -23.33 -6.99
N HIS A 75 3.37 -24.00 -7.16
CA HIS A 75 3.26 -25.46 -6.98
C HIS A 75 4.17 -26.24 -7.94
N ASN A 76 4.26 -25.83 -9.20
CA ASN A 76 5.11 -26.48 -10.19
C ASN A 76 6.59 -26.29 -9.86
N ALA A 77 7.00 -25.09 -9.46
CA ALA A 77 8.35 -24.82 -8.98
C ALA A 77 8.69 -25.67 -7.74
N MET A 78 7.75 -25.79 -6.81
CA MET A 78 7.87 -26.68 -5.64
C MET A 78 8.12 -28.12 -6.06
N ALA A 79 7.26 -28.68 -6.93
CA ALA A 79 7.34 -30.08 -7.35
C ALA A 79 8.63 -30.38 -8.15
N VAL A 80 9.08 -29.45 -8.99
CA VAL A 80 10.36 -29.56 -9.72
C VAL A 80 11.54 -29.54 -8.74
N ALA A 81 11.54 -28.62 -7.77
CA ALA A 81 12.59 -28.53 -6.76
C ALA A 81 12.64 -29.78 -5.87
N ALA A 82 11.48 -30.27 -5.42
CA ALA A 82 11.39 -31.51 -4.64
C ALA A 82 11.99 -32.71 -5.39
N LYS A 83 11.66 -32.87 -6.68
CA LYS A 83 12.22 -33.93 -7.53
C LYS A 83 13.73 -33.80 -7.76
N ALA A 84 14.24 -32.57 -7.76
CA ALA A 84 15.67 -32.28 -7.86
C ALA A 84 16.42 -32.40 -6.51
N GLY A 85 15.71 -32.67 -5.40
CA GLY A 85 16.29 -32.67 -4.06
C GLY A 85 16.59 -31.27 -3.50
N ASP A 86 16.12 -30.20 -4.14
CA ASP A 86 16.22 -28.84 -3.62
C ASP A 86 15.08 -28.57 -2.64
N PHE A 87 15.26 -29.07 -1.42
CA PHE A 87 14.26 -28.91 -0.36
C PHE A 87 14.14 -27.47 0.14
N LYS A 88 15.12 -26.60 -0.09
CA LYS A 88 15.00 -25.18 0.28
C LYS A 88 13.94 -24.48 -0.55
N VAL A 89 14.02 -24.63 -1.88
CA VAL A 89 13.03 -24.04 -2.80
C VAL A 89 11.67 -24.71 -2.65
N SER A 90 11.64 -26.04 -2.50
CA SER A 90 10.39 -26.76 -2.28
C SER A 90 9.71 -26.34 -0.98
N ALA A 91 10.43 -26.31 0.13
CA ALA A 91 9.84 -26.00 1.43
C ALA A 91 9.40 -24.53 1.52
N ALA A 92 10.18 -23.60 0.98
CA ALA A 92 9.76 -22.22 0.84
C ALA A 92 8.44 -22.14 0.06
N SER A 93 8.39 -22.68 -1.16
CA SER A 93 7.18 -22.65 -2.00
C SER A 93 5.94 -23.22 -1.30
N MET A 94 6.10 -24.28 -0.50
CA MET A 94 5.03 -24.84 0.32
C MET A 94 4.52 -23.87 1.39
N VAL A 95 5.43 -23.19 2.10
CA VAL A 95 5.08 -22.14 3.08
C VAL A 95 4.30 -21.01 2.40
N TYR A 96 4.71 -20.56 1.21
CA TYR A 96 4.00 -19.54 0.43
C TYR A 96 2.58 -19.98 0.05
N LEU A 97 2.41 -21.21 -0.46
CA LEU A 97 1.11 -21.78 -0.82
C LEU A 97 0.15 -21.86 0.37
N ARG A 98 0.65 -22.35 1.52
CA ARG A 98 -0.16 -22.41 2.75
C ARG A 98 -0.56 -21.03 3.26
N ARG A 99 0.32 -20.03 3.12
CA ARG A 99 0.08 -18.72 3.71
C ARG A 99 -0.88 -17.85 2.90
N TRP A 100 -0.78 -17.87 1.56
CA TRP A 100 -1.47 -16.87 0.73
C TRP A 100 -2.41 -17.43 -0.32
N PHE A 101 -2.41 -18.75 -0.53
CA PHE A 101 -3.25 -19.40 -1.55
C PHE A 101 -4.19 -20.43 -0.91
N GLU A 102 -4.73 -20.08 0.24
CA GLU A 102 -5.74 -20.89 0.93
C GLU A 102 -6.95 -21.14 0.03
N GLY A 103 -7.47 -22.38 0.05
CA GLY A 103 -8.62 -22.79 -0.76
C GLY A 103 -8.33 -23.09 -2.24
N THR A 104 -7.14 -22.77 -2.76
CA THR A 104 -6.76 -23.08 -4.15
C THR A 104 -6.47 -24.56 -4.36
N GLU A 105 -6.76 -25.08 -5.55
CA GLU A 105 -6.41 -26.46 -5.94
C GLU A 105 -4.89 -26.68 -5.94
N ALA A 106 -4.10 -25.67 -6.32
CA ALA A 106 -2.65 -25.73 -6.24
C ALA A 106 -2.14 -25.94 -4.80
N ARG A 107 -2.75 -25.26 -3.81
CA ARG A 107 -2.43 -25.49 -2.39
C ARG A 107 -2.84 -26.90 -1.96
N LYS A 108 -4.01 -27.39 -2.36
CA LYS A 108 -4.44 -28.77 -2.03
C LYS A 108 -3.47 -29.80 -2.60
N ALA A 109 -3.05 -29.64 -3.86
CA ALA A 109 -2.05 -30.52 -4.49
C ALA A 109 -0.69 -30.47 -3.76
N ALA A 110 -0.30 -29.29 -3.27
CA ALA A 110 0.93 -29.13 -2.51
C ALA A 110 0.89 -29.84 -1.13
N GLU A 111 -0.27 -29.89 -0.48
CA GLU A 111 -0.45 -30.62 0.79
C GLU A 111 -0.19 -32.12 0.64
N ASP A 112 -0.58 -32.71 -0.49
CA ASP A 112 -0.33 -34.13 -0.74
C ASP A 112 1.16 -34.43 -0.95
N TRP A 113 1.89 -33.49 -1.58
CA TRP A 113 3.35 -33.53 -1.64
C TRP A 113 4.00 -33.37 -0.26
N TYR A 114 3.49 -32.47 0.57
CA TYR A 114 4.00 -32.27 1.93
C TYR A 114 3.90 -33.53 2.77
N LYS A 115 2.76 -34.23 2.75
CA LYS A 115 2.59 -35.51 3.49
C LYS A 115 3.62 -36.57 3.09
N GLN A 116 4.09 -36.54 1.84
CA GLN A 116 5.13 -37.46 1.38
C GLN A 116 6.53 -37.06 1.86
N LEU A 117 6.75 -35.77 2.10
CA LEU A 117 8.06 -35.20 2.43
C LEU A 117 8.23 -34.85 3.92
N GLU A 118 7.16 -34.79 4.72
CA GLU A 118 7.23 -34.35 6.12
C GLU A 118 8.09 -35.26 7.02
N ALA A 119 8.22 -36.53 6.64
CA ALA A 119 9.10 -37.48 7.31
C ALA A 119 10.60 -37.30 6.92
N ASN A 120 10.90 -36.55 5.86
CA ASN A 120 12.26 -36.24 5.46
C ASN A 120 12.81 -35.11 6.35
N ALA A 121 13.88 -35.40 7.08
CA ALA A 121 14.48 -34.47 8.04
C ALA A 121 15.01 -33.19 7.38
N ASP A 122 15.60 -33.28 6.19
CA ASP A 122 16.15 -32.13 5.47
C ASP A 122 15.05 -31.20 4.96
N PHE A 123 13.96 -31.79 4.44
CA PHE A 123 12.78 -31.02 4.05
C PHE A 123 12.12 -30.35 5.25
N LYS A 124 11.97 -31.07 6.37
CA LYS A 124 11.38 -30.50 7.59
C LYS A 124 12.21 -29.34 8.13
N ALA A 125 13.53 -29.49 8.20
CA ALA A 125 14.43 -28.40 8.62
C ALA A 125 14.32 -27.19 7.69
N ALA A 126 14.30 -27.40 6.37
CA ALA A 126 14.13 -26.33 5.39
C ALA A 126 12.76 -25.65 5.50
N TYR A 127 11.70 -26.40 5.83
CA TYR A 127 10.35 -25.87 6.04
C TYR A 127 10.27 -25.01 7.29
N ASP A 128 10.81 -25.48 8.41
CA ASP A 128 10.84 -24.73 9.66
C ASP A 128 11.68 -23.43 9.50
N GLU A 129 12.81 -23.51 8.79
CA GLU A 129 13.63 -22.34 8.45
C GLU A 129 12.85 -21.34 7.57
N ALA A 130 12.18 -21.82 6.52
CA ALA A 130 11.40 -20.98 5.62
C ALA A 130 10.22 -20.32 6.34
N GLN A 131 9.53 -21.06 7.21
CA GLN A 131 8.42 -20.54 8.01
C GLN A 131 8.91 -19.46 8.97
N LYS A 132 10.02 -19.70 9.68
CA LYS A 132 10.62 -18.70 10.57
C LYS A 132 11.01 -17.44 9.80
N LYS A 133 11.70 -17.60 8.67
CA LYS A 133 12.13 -16.47 7.83
C LYS A 133 10.94 -15.64 7.33
N LEU A 134 9.84 -16.30 6.98
CA LEU A 134 8.61 -15.62 6.60
C LEU A 134 8.04 -14.81 7.76
N GLU A 135 7.89 -15.40 8.94
CA GLU A 135 7.33 -14.71 10.11
C GLU A 135 8.21 -13.53 10.56
N ASP A 136 9.53 -13.72 10.61
CA ASP A 136 10.49 -12.66 10.92
C ASP A 136 10.40 -11.51 9.90
N GLY A 137 10.29 -11.85 8.62
CA GLY A 137 10.14 -10.87 7.54
C GLY A 137 8.80 -10.11 7.60
N LEU A 138 7.70 -10.79 7.93
CA LEU A 138 6.40 -10.15 8.12
C LEU A 138 6.39 -9.23 9.34
N ALA A 139 7.03 -9.63 10.45
CA ALA A 139 7.16 -8.79 11.63
C ALA A 139 7.94 -7.50 11.31
N LYS A 140 9.06 -7.63 10.60
CA LYS A 140 9.86 -6.49 10.15
C LYS A 140 9.08 -5.58 9.19
N ALA A 141 8.41 -6.14 8.19
CA ALA A 141 7.61 -5.36 7.25
C ALA A 141 6.49 -4.58 7.96
N LYS A 142 5.88 -5.17 8.99
CA LYS A 142 4.87 -4.49 9.81
C LYS A 142 5.46 -3.32 10.60
N GLU A 143 6.63 -3.49 11.21
CA GLU A 143 7.33 -2.43 11.93
C GLU A 143 7.70 -1.27 10.98
N GLU A 144 8.25 -1.58 9.81
CA GLU A 144 8.56 -0.59 8.78
C GLU A 144 7.31 0.17 8.31
N ALA A 145 6.18 -0.53 8.11
CA ALA A 145 4.92 0.09 7.73
C ALA A 145 4.38 1.05 8.81
N VAL A 146 4.54 0.71 10.10
CA VAL A 146 4.18 1.61 11.21
C VAL A 146 5.06 2.86 11.16
N GLY A 147 6.38 2.69 11.02
CA GLY A 147 7.31 3.83 10.92
C GLY A 147 7.01 4.74 9.73
N GLN A 148 6.68 4.17 8.56
CA GLN A 148 6.27 4.94 7.38
C GLN A 148 4.96 5.70 7.62
N ARG A 149 3.97 5.08 8.27
CA ARG A 149 2.69 5.73 8.58
C ARG A 149 2.91 6.92 9.53
N GLU A 150 3.73 6.75 10.56
CA GLU A 150 4.07 7.85 11.47
C GLU A 150 4.83 8.98 10.76
N ALA A 151 5.76 8.65 9.87
CA ALA A 151 6.49 9.64 9.08
C ALA A 151 5.55 10.41 8.13
N LEU A 152 4.64 9.72 7.44
CA LEU A 152 3.63 10.33 6.59
C LEU A 152 2.68 11.23 7.38
N GLU A 153 2.27 10.80 8.57
CA GLU A 153 1.41 11.61 9.44
C GLU A 153 2.13 12.88 9.92
N LYS A 154 3.39 12.78 10.34
CA LYS A 154 4.20 13.96 10.69
C LYS A 154 4.36 14.90 9.50
N ALA A 155 4.65 14.36 8.31
CA ALA A 155 4.77 15.17 7.10
C ALA A 155 3.45 15.87 6.74
N ARG A 156 2.31 15.19 6.93
CA ARG A 156 0.97 15.76 6.75
C ARG A 156 0.73 16.92 7.70
N ILE A 157 0.98 16.75 9.00
CA ILE A 157 0.81 17.80 10.02
C ILE A 157 1.66 19.03 9.67
N VAL A 158 2.93 18.84 9.28
CA VAL A 158 3.81 19.94 8.88
C VAL A 158 3.31 20.64 7.61
N ALA A 159 2.84 19.89 6.61
CA ALA A 159 2.28 20.45 5.39
C ALA A 159 1.01 21.26 5.66
N GLU A 160 0.11 20.76 6.51
CA GLU A 160 -1.10 21.46 6.92
C GLU A 160 -0.80 22.72 7.73
N GLU A 161 0.18 22.67 8.64
CA GLU A 161 0.62 23.86 9.39
C GLU A 161 1.16 24.95 8.45
N LYS A 162 1.97 24.55 7.46
CA LYS A 162 2.48 25.47 6.44
C LYS A 162 1.34 26.08 5.62
N GLU A 163 0.44 25.24 5.09
CA GLU A 163 -0.71 25.69 4.30
C GLU A 163 -1.57 26.70 5.09
N ARG A 164 -1.83 26.41 6.37
CA ARG A 164 -2.59 27.29 7.26
C ARG A 164 -1.93 28.65 7.45
N LYS A 165 -0.60 28.68 7.68
CA LYS A 165 0.18 29.91 7.83
C LYS A 165 0.21 30.72 6.52
N ASP A 166 0.37 30.06 5.39
CA ASP A 166 0.39 30.69 4.07
C ASP A 166 -0.98 31.33 3.74
N LEU A 167 -2.09 30.66 4.08
CA LEU A 167 -3.43 31.22 3.93
C LEU A 167 -3.65 32.47 4.81
N MET A 168 -3.16 32.45 6.06
CA MET A 168 -3.24 33.62 6.94
C MET A 168 -2.42 34.81 6.42
N ALA A 169 -1.21 34.56 5.92
CA ALA A 169 -0.37 35.58 5.30
C ALA A 169 -1.03 36.18 4.05
N THR A 170 -1.59 35.31 3.19
CA THR A 170 -2.33 35.70 1.98
C THR A 170 -3.55 36.56 2.33
N ALA A 171 -4.31 36.17 3.35
CA ALA A 171 -5.46 36.93 3.83
C ALA A 171 -5.06 38.33 4.32
N ALA A 172 -3.96 38.43 5.07
CA ALA A 172 -3.42 39.71 5.53
C ALA A 172 -2.98 40.61 4.37
N GLU A 173 -2.37 40.03 3.33
CA GLU A 173 -1.98 40.76 2.12
C GLU A 173 -3.21 41.28 1.34
N HIS A 174 -4.21 40.41 1.13
CA HIS A 174 -5.47 40.81 0.49
C HIS A 174 -6.17 41.93 1.27
N SER A 175 -6.19 41.84 2.60
CA SER A 175 -6.75 42.90 3.45
C SER A 175 -6.02 44.23 3.29
N LYS A 176 -4.68 44.23 3.20
CA LYS A 176 -3.88 45.45 2.97
C LYS A 176 -4.15 46.05 1.59
N LYS A 177 -4.40 45.21 0.59
CA LYS A 177 -4.72 45.60 -0.79
C LYS A 177 -6.20 45.95 -1.01
N SER A 178 -7.00 46.08 0.06
CA SER A 178 -8.45 46.31 -0.01
C SER A 178 -9.24 45.24 -0.78
N ARG A 179 -8.67 44.04 -0.95
CA ARG A 179 -9.31 42.86 -1.57
C ARG A 179 -10.07 42.07 -0.51
N ARG A 180 -11.18 42.65 -0.06
CA ARG A 180 -11.92 42.17 1.12
C ARG A 180 -12.50 40.77 0.93
N LYS A 181 -13.02 40.46 -0.25
CA LYS A 181 -13.69 39.17 -0.52
C LYS A 181 -12.68 38.03 -0.45
N GLU A 182 -11.52 38.22 -1.07
CA GLU A 182 -10.43 37.25 -1.11
C GLU A 182 -9.81 37.03 0.28
N ALA A 183 -9.69 38.09 1.08
CA ALA A 183 -9.25 37.97 2.47
C ALA A 183 -10.24 37.13 3.31
N ILE A 184 -11.54 37.36 3.16
CA ILE A 184 -12.61 36.61 3.83
C ILE A 184 -12.56 35.12 3.43
N GLU A 185 -12.41 34.83 2.14
CA GLU A 185 -12.32 33.44 1.64
C GLU A 185 -11.13 32.69 2.27
N CYS A 186 -9.96 33.32 2.39
CA CYS A 186 -8.80 32.72 3.05
C CYS A 186 -9.06 32.46 4.55
N TRP A 187 -9.65 33.41 5.28
CA TRP A 187 -9.97 33.22 6.70
C TRP A 187 -11.05 32.15 6.93
N GLN A 188 -12.04 32.06 6.05
CA GLN A 188 -13.05 30.98 6.09
C GLN A 188 -12.39 29.62 5.91
N LYS A 189 -11.54 29.45 4.89
CA LYS A 189 -10.79 28.20 4.68
C LYS A 189 -9.99 27.77 5.91
N VAL A 190 -9.32 28.72 6.57
CA VAL A 190 -8.56 28.43 7.80
C VAL A 190 -9.48 27.99 8.94
N ASN A 191 -10.59 28.72 9.15
CA ASN A 191 -11.55 28.39 10.20
C ASN A 191 -12.23 27.04 9.99
N ASP A 192 -12.63 26.72 8.76
CA ASP A 192 -13.43 25.54 8.47
C ASP A 192 -12.59 24.26 8.49
N ARG A 193 -11.33 24.36 8.03
CA ARG A 193 -10.43 23.19 7.95
C ARG A 193 -9.65 22.93 9.24
N TRP A 194 -9.35 23.97 10.04
CA TRP A 194 -8.62 23.83 11.29
C TRP A 194 -9.29 24.59 12.44
N PRO A 195 -10.55 24.29 12.79
CA PRO A 195 -11.36 25.09 13.71
C PRO A 195 -10.73 25.31 15.09
N ASP A 196 -9.90 24.40 15.55
CA ASP A 196 -9.30 24.43 16.89
C ASP A 196 -7.94 25.14 16.95
N SER A 197 -7.41 25.60 15.82
CA SER A 197 -6.09 26.26 15.77
C SER A 197 -6.14 27.72 16.24
N GLU A 198 -5.00 28.24 16.72
CA GLU A 198 -4.86 29.66 17.10
C GLU A 198 -5.08 30.60 15.90
N GLU A 199 -4.63 30.18 14.71
CA GLU A 199 -4.89 30.91 13.47
C GLU A 199 -6.39 30.93 13.13
N ALA A 200 -7.12 29.84 13.37
CA ALA A 200 -8.58 29.83 13.19
C ALA A 200 -9.28 30.75 14.19
N LYS A 201 -8.85 30.81 15.45
CA LYS A 201 -9.36 31.82 16.42
C LYS A 201 -9.15 33.24 15.90
N THR A 202 -7.96 33.52 15.36
CA THR A 202 -7.63 34.82 14.75
C THR A 202 -8.50 35.09 13.52
N ALA A 203 -8.66 34.10 12.64
CA ALA A 203 -9.48 34.17 11.44
C ALA A 203 -10.95 34.46 11.78
N ARG A 204 -11.52 33.79 12.80
CA ARG A 204 -12.88 34.08 13.32
C ARG A 204 -13.02 35.53 13.77
N GLY A 205 -12.04 36.05 14.50
CA GLY A 205 -12.04 37.47 14.89
C GLY A 205 -12.09 38.41 13.69
N LYS A 206 -11.32 38.12 12.62
CA LYS A 206 -11.34 38.88 11.38
C LYS A 206 -12.67 38.76 10.63
N LEU A 207 -13.22 37.55 10.52
CA LEU A 207 -14.51 37.31 9.88
C LEU A 207 -15.65 38.06 10.58
N LYS A 208 -15.70 38.01 11.93
CA LYS A 208 -16.65 38.79 12.74
C LYS A 208 -16.48 40.29 12.51
N PHE A 209 -15.24 40.81 12.46
CA PHE A 209 -14.97 42.22 12.13
C PHE A 209 -15.54 42.63 10.76
N PHE A 210 -15.50 41.74 9.77
CA PHE A 210 -16.07 41.98 8.46
C PHE A 210 -17.57 41.63 8.35
N GLY A 211 -18.26 41.38 9.47
CA GLY A 211 -19.70 41.11 9.50
C GLY A 211 -20.10 39.72 8.98
N VAL A 212 -19.14 38.81 8.83
CA VAL A 212 -19.40 37.42 8.43
C VAL A 212 -19.85 36.64 9.67
N LYS A 213 -21.00 35.96 9.60
CA LYS A 213 -21.43 35.03 10.65
C LYS A 213 -20.52 33.81 10.62
N VAL A 214 -19.97 33.44 11.77
CA VAL A 214 -19.15 32.25 11.93
C VAL A 214 -19.70 31.43 13.08
N GLU A 215 -19.99 30.15 12.82
CA GLU A 215 -20.36 29.21 13.87
C GLU A 215 -19.13 28.87 14.71
N GLU A 216 -19.27 28.89 16.02
CA GLU A 216 -18.18 28.49 16.92
C GLU A 216 -18.10 26.96 16.96
N PRO A 217 -16.90 26.36 16.90
CA PRO A 217 -16.76 24.92 17.01
C PRO A 217 -17.33 24.45 18.35
N LYS A 218 -18.16 23.40 18.30
CA LYS A 218 -18.72 22.79 19.51
C LYS A 218 -17.56 22.29 20.36
N GLN A 219 -17.42 22.83 21.58
CA GLN A 219 -16.50 22.25 22.56
C GLN A 219 -17.00 20.85 22.92
N ASP A 220 -16.24 19.82 22.56
CA ASP A 220 -16.45 18.50 23.14
C ASP A 220 -16.17 18.58 24.65
N PRO A 221 -17.02 18.00 25.51
CA PRO A 221 -16.82 18.04 26.95
C PRO A 221 -15.49 17.37 27.29
N ALA A 222 -14.71 18.02 28.14
CA ALA A 222 -13.41 17.53 28.59
C ALA A 222 -13.52 16.07 29.10
N PRO A 223 -12.56 15.20 28.76
CA PRO A 223 -12.55 13.83 29.30
C PRO A 223 -12.46 13.89 30.82
N LYS A 224 -13.42 13.24 31.48
CA LYS A 224 -13.45 13.06 32.94
C LYS A 224 -12.42 12.03 33.39
#